data_AF-A0A183VEA6-F1
#
_entry.id   AF-A0A183VEA6-F1
#
_cell.length_a   1.000
_cell.length_b   1.000
_cell.length_c   1.000
_cell.angle_alpha   90.00
_cell.angle_beta   90.00
_cell.angle_gamma   90.00
#
_symmetry.space_group_name_H-M   'P 1'
#
loop_
_entity.id
_entity.type
_entity.pdbx_description
1 polymer ?
#
loop_
_entity_poly.entity_id
_entity_poly.type
_entity_poly.pdbx_seq_one_letter_code
_entity_poly.pdbx_strand_id
1 'polypeptide(L)'
;MAAPMLFRIISTVTRIIERPLYPWHDSQMFVAGNSRSVAKQLLRVLLHQMSSSGICIQLFDTNVERASGFWSTISFSLADFTELNPVAVIQILLEAVLALCLRIALTRFTVPPYRLLQDILDDWPPRLSRILFNLAAYAPFVPPDAYFSHWSSVISLLDSFFRRLFSQVIVHFFRSLISI
;
A
#
# COMPACT_ATOMS: atom_id res chain seq x y z
N MET A 1 -14.33 -8.68 12.48
CA MET A 1 -14.64 -9.81 11.58
C MET A 1 -15.06 -9.40 10.14
N ALA A 2 -15.30 -8.11 9.83
CA ALA A 2 -15.71 -7.67 8.48
C ALA A 2 -14.57 -7.46 7.46
N ALA A 3 -13.35 -7.10 7.90
CA ALA A 3 -12.19 -6.85 7.04
C ALA A 3 -11.87 -7.96 6.00
N PRO A 4 -11.88 -9.27 6.35
CA PRO A 4 -11.59 -10.31 5.35
C PRO A 4 -12.65 -10.42 4.24
N MET A 5 -13.91 -10.02 4.48
CA MET A 5 -14.92 -10.00 3.42
C MET A 5 -14.67 -8.89 2.41
N LEU A 6 -14.21 -7.72 2.86
CA LEU A 6 -13.87 -6.59 1.99
C LEU A 6 -12.77 -6.97 0.98
N PHE A 7 -11.69 -7.60 1.43
CA PHE A 7 -10.61 -8.02 0.52
C PHE A 7 -11.05 -9.10 -0.45
N ARG A 8 -11.95 -10.00 -0.03
CA ARG A 8 -12.58 -10.97 -0.94
C ARG A 8 -13.41 -10.28 -2.02
N ILE A 9 -14.20 -9.26 -1.66
CA ILE A 9 -14.97 -8.45 -2.62
C ILE A 9 -14.05 -7.73 -3.59
N ILE A 10 -12.99 -7.07 -3.11
CA ILE A 10 -12.02 -6.40 -3.99
C ILE A 10 -11.35 -7.40 -4.94
N SER A 11 -10.97 -8.57 -4.44
CA SER A 11 -10.35 -9.65 -5.23
C SER A 11 -11.30 -10.27 -6.26
N THR A 12 -12.61 -10.29 -6.02
CA THR A 12 -13.60 -10.77 -7.00
C THR A 12 -13.93 -9.69 -8.02
N VAL A 13 -14.09 -8.44 -7.59
CA VAL A 13 -14.39 -7.29 -8.45
C VAL A 13 -13.24 -7.03 -9.44
N THR A 14 -11.99 -7.12 -8.99
CA THR A 14 -10.82 -7.01 -9.88
C THR A 14 -10.84 -8.07 -10.99
N ARG A 15 -11.16 -9.33 -10.67
CA ARG A 15 -11.32 -10.40 -11.67
C ARG A 15 -12.43 -10.15 -12.69
N ILE A 16 -13.50 -9.44 -12.30
CA ILE A 16 -14.57 -9.05 -13.23
C ILE A 16 -14.07 -7.96 -14.18
N ILE A 17 -13.30 -7.01 -13.67
CA ILE A 17 -12.75 -5.92 -14.49
C ILE A 17 -11.67 -6.44 -15.46
N GLU A 18 -10.88 -7.43 -15.06
CA GLU A 18 -9.86 -8.09 -15.91
C GLU A 18 -10.44 -8.82 -17.12
N ARG A 19 -11.75 -9.13 -17.12
CA ARG A 19 -12.41 -9.90 -18.18
C ARG A 19 -13.17 -8.97 -19.13
N PRO A 20 -12.56 -8.51 -20.25
CA PRO A 20 -13.29 -7.81 -21.29
C PRO A 20 -14.40 -8.71 -21.85
N LEU A 21 -15.65 -8.25 -21.76
CA LEU A 21 -16.78 -8.88 -22.45
C LEU A 21 -16.70 -8.71 -23.98
N TYR A 22 -16.00 -7.67 -24.45
CA TYR A 22 -15.87 -7.33 -25.87
C TYR A 22 -14.48 -6.76 -26.17
N PRO A 23 -13.94 -6.93 -27.40
CA PRO A 23 -12.60 -6.48 -27.78
C PRO A 23 -12.35 -4.96 -27.65
N TRP A 24 -13.39 -4.12 -27.73
CA TRP A 24 -13.25 -2.65 -27.58
C TRP A 24 -13.18 -2.17 -26.13
N HIS A 25 -13.38 -3.06 -25.15
CA HIS A 25 -13.36 -2.72 -23.72
C HIS A 25 -11.97 -2.47 -23.13
N ASP A 26 -10.90 -2.50 -23.93
CA ASP A 26 -9.58 -2.03 -23.52
C ASP A 26 -9.50 -0.49 -23.48
N SER A 27 -10.49 0.19 -24.06
CA SER A 27 -10.62 1.63 -24.04
C SER A 27 -11.02 2.12 -22.64
N GLN A 28 -10.34 3.13 -22.11
CA GLN A 28 -10.62 3.76 -20.80
C GLN A 28 -12.04 4.37 -20.66
N MET A 29 -12.89 4.29 -21.69
CA MET A 29 -14.24 4.84 -21.71
C MET A 29 -15.18 4.07 -20.77
N PHE A 30 -15.80 4.81 -19.86
CA PHE A 30 -16.95 4.33 -19.10
C PHE A 30 -18.16 4.17 -20.03
N VAL A 31 -18.78 2.98 -20.02
CA VAL A 31 -20.01 2.72 -20.76
C VAL A 31 -21.12 2.44 -19.75
N ALA A 32 -22.11 3.33 -19.68
CA ALA A 32 -23.27 3.15 -18.82
C ALA A 32 -24.03 1.86 -19.18
N GLY A 33 -24.45 1.07 -18.19
CA GLY A 33 -25.11 -0.23 -18.39
C GLY A 33 -24.15 -1.42 -18.55
N ASN A 34 -22.83 -1.20 -18.59
CA ASN A 34 -21.84 -2.27 -18.64
C ASN A 34 -21.42 -2.73 -17.23
N SER A 35 -21.49 -4.04 -16.96
CA SER A 35 -21.12 -4.63 -15.68
C SER A 35 -19.66 -4.39 -15.29
N ARG A 36 -18.74 -4.33 -16.28
CA ARG A 36 -17.32 -3.99 -16.05
C ARG A 36 -17.15 -2.55 -15.56
N SER A 37 -17.88 -1.61 -16.15
CA SER A 37 -17.83 -0.20 -15.76
C SER A 37 -18.44 0.02 -14.37
N VAL A 38 -19.52 -0.69 -14.03
CA VAL A 38 -20.09 -0.69 -12.67
C VAL A 38 -19.10 -1.30 -11.65
N ALA A 39 -18.45 -2.41 -12.01
CA ALA A 39 -17.43 -3.03 -11.16
C ALA A 39 -16.24 -2.09 -10.89
N LYS A 40 -15.77 -1.35 -11.92
CA LYS A 40 -14.73 -0.32 -11.77
C LYS A 40 -15.15 0.77 -10.77
N GLN A 41 -16.38 1.26 -10.86
CA GLN A 41 -16.88 2.29 -9.93
C GLN A 41 -17.04 1.76 -8.51
N LEU A 42 -17.51 0.52 -8.34
CA LEU A 42 -17.55 -0.12 -7.03
C LEU A 42 -16.14 -0.21 -6.42
N LEU A 43 -15.15 -0.66 -7.20
CA LEU A 43 -13.77 -0.75 -6.76
C LEU A 43 -13.22 0.61 -6.33
N ARG A 44 -13.51 1.67 -7.10
CA ARG A 44 -13.13 3.04 -6.74
C ARG A 44 -13.70 3.49 -5.41
N VAL A 45 -15.02 3.30 -5.21
CA VAL A 45 -15.68 3.68 -3.95
C VAL A 45 -15.05 2.94 -2.77
N LEU A 46 -14.81 1.63 -2.90
CA LEU A 46 -14.18 0.85 -1.84
C LEU A 46 -12.77 1.36 -1.52
N LEU A 47 -11.94 1.64 -2.53
CA LEU A 47 -10.59 2.16 -2.33
C LEU A 47 -10.60 3.54 -1.67
N HIS A 48 -11.52 4.42 -2.08
CA HIS A 48 -11.69 5.73 -1.46
C HIS A 48 -12.12 5.64 0.01
N GLN A 49 -13.08 4.77 0.32
CA GLN A 49 -13.50 4.54 1.71
C GLN A 49 -12.34 3.96 2.55
N MET A 50 -11.54 3.06 1.98
CA MET A 50 -10.37 2.49 2.67
C MET A 50 -9.26 3.53 2.93
N SER A 51 -9.05 4.47 2.01
CA SER A 51 -8.14 5.59 2.24
C SER A 51 -8.62 6.48 3.39
N SER A 52 -9.91 6.83 3.40
CA SER A 52 -10.50 7.69 4.44
C SER A 52 -10.53 7.00 5.82
N SER A 53 -10.75 5.68 5.85
CA SER A 53 -10.83 4.91 7.09
C SER A 53 -9.47 4.46 7.66
N GLY A 54 -8.35 4.75 6.98
CA GLY A 54 -7.00 4.34 7.40
C GLY A 54 -6.72 2.83 7.28
N ILE A 55 -7.51 2.10 6.50
CA ILE A 55 -7.41 0.64 6.33
C ILE A 55 -6.61 0.26 5.07
N CYS A 56 -6.21 1.25 4.26
CA CYS A 56 -5.46 1.05 3.02
C CYS A 56 -4.20 0.19 3.20
N ILE A 57 -3.47 0.32 4.31
CA ILE A 57 -2.28 -0.50 4.60
C ILE A 57 -2.57 -2.00 4.65
N GLN A 58 -3.79 -2.39 5.07
CA GLN A 58 -4.19 -3.79 5.13
C GLN A 58 -4.32 -4.40 3.73
N LEU A 59 -4.60 -3.60 2.69
CA LEU A 59 -4.62 -4.05 1.30
C LEU A 59 -3.25 -4.57 0.88
N PHE A 60 -2.20 -3.80 1.19
CA PHE A 60 -0.81 -4.15 0.88
C PHE A 60 -0.25 -5.26 1.78
N ASP A 61 -0.91 -5.58 2.89
CA ASP A 61 -0.57 -6.72 3.74
C ASP A 61 -1.33 -8.02 3.36
N THR A 62 -2.23 -7.96 2.39
CA THR A 62 -2.91 -9.17 1.91
C THR A 62 -2.00 -10.02 1.02
N ASN A 63 -2.24 -11.33 1.03
CA ASN A 63 -1.59 -12.24 0.09
C ASN A 63 -2.32 -12.16 -1.26
N VAL A 64 -1.65 -11.60 -2.27
CA VAL A 64 -2.20 -11.41 -3.61
C VAL A 64 -1.68 -12.50 -4.54
N GLU A 65 -2.52 -13.49 -4.84
CA GLU A 65 -2.17 -14.63 -5.70
C GLU A 65 -1.81 -14.21 -7.14
N ARG A 66 -2.52 -13.21 -7.70
CA ARG A 66 -2.38 -12.74 -9.08
C ARG A 66 -1.95 -11.27 -9.12
N ALA A 67 -0.76 -11.02 -8.58
CA ALA A 67 -0.26 -9.66 -8.33
C ALA A 67 -0.33 -8.76 -9.57
N SER A 68 0.12 -9.22 -10.74
CA SER A 68 0.14 -8.39 -11.95
C SER A 68 -1.24 -7.89 -12.38
N GLY A 69 -2.20 -8.80 -12.54
CA GLY A 69 -3.57 -8.44 -12.93
C GLY A 69 -4.28 -7.59 -11.87
N PHE A 70 -4.11 -7.98 -10.60
CA PHE A 70 -4.73 -7.29 -9.48
C PHE A 70 -4.26 -5.83 -9.40
N TRP A 71 -2.94 -5.61 -9.36
CA TRP A 71 -2.35 -4.28 -9.22
C TRP A 71 -2.56 -3.41 -10.46
N SER A 72 -2.50 -4.00 -11.67
CA SER A 72 -2.86 -3.32 -12.91
C SER A 72 -4.30 -2.79 -12.87
N THR A 73 -5.24 -3.63 -12.42
CA THR A 73 -6.66 -3.29 -12.32
C THR A 73 -6.92 -2.20 -11.27
N ILE A 74 -6.21 -2.24 -10.14
CA ILE A 74 -6.29 -1.20 -9.11
C ILE A 74 -5.83 0.14 -9.68
N SER A 75 -4.65 0.19 -10.31
CA SER A 75 -4.14 1.43 -10.93
C SER A 75 -5.08 1.95 -12.01
N PHE A 76 -5.54 1.08 -12.91
CA PHE A 76 -6.50 1.41 -13.97
C PHE A 76 -7.82 1.99 -13.42
N SER A 77 -8.28 1.51 -12.26
CA SER A 77 -9.55 1.96 -11.66
C SER A 77 -9.46 3.36 -11.03
N LEU A 78 -8.24 3.79 -10.71
CA LEU A 78 -7.94 5.07 -10.05
C LEU A 78 -7.44 6.14 -11.03
N ALA A 79 -6.97 5.77 -12.22
CA ALA A 79 -6.37 6.70 -13.18
C ALA A 79 -7.28 7.88 -13.58
N ASP A 80 -8.58 7.66 -13.68
CA ASP A 80 -9.59 8.66 -14.04
C ASP A 80 -10.25 9.34 -12.82
N PHE A 81 -9.72 9.13 -11.61
CA PHE A 81 -10.24 9.74 -10.39
C PHE A 81 -9.24 10.72 -9.78
N THR A 82 -9.64 11.99 -9.69
CA THR A 82 -8.74 13.08 -9.28
C THR A 82 -8.46 13.09 -7.78
N GLU A 83 -9.45 12.73 -6.95
CA GLU A 83 -9.32 12.75 -5.48
C GLU A 83 -8.42 11.63 -4.95
N LEU A 84 -8.49 10.45 -5.57
CA LEU A 84 -7.64 9.29 -5.23
C LEU A 84 -7.08 8.70 -6.53
N ASN A 85 -5.90 9.18 -6.91
CA ASN A 85 -5.18 8.68 -8.07
C ASN A 85 -4.21 7.54 -7.69
N PRO A 86 -3.63 6.81 -8.66
CA PRO A 86 -2.73 5.70 -8.38
C PRO A 86 -1.51 6.05 -7.52
N VAL A 87 -0.97 7.28 -7.65
CA VAL A 87 0.19 7.76 -6.88
C VAL A 87 -0.21 8.11 -5.45
N ALA A 88 -1.41 8.67 -5.25
CA ALA A 88 -1.94 8.99 -3.93
C ALA A 88 -2.06 7.75 -3.03
N VAL A 89 -2.33 6.57 -3.61
CA VAL A 89 -2.31 5.30 -2.86
C VAL A 89 -0.93 5.00 -2.27
N ILE A 90 0.15 5.26 -3.02
CA ILE A 90 1.53 5.12 -2.53
C ILE A 90 1.78 6.12 -1.40
N GLN A 91 1.36 7.37 -1.58
CA GLN A 91 1.50 8.41 -0.57
C GLN A 91 0.83 7.99 0.76
N ILE A 92 -0.44 7.58 0.71
CA ILE A 92 -1.21 7.13 1.88
C ILE A 92 -0.55 5.92 2.54
N LEU A 93 -0.03 4.98 1.75
CA LEU A 93 0.70 3.82 2.27
C LEU A 93 1.94 4.24 3.06
N LEU A 94 2.76 5.12 2.49
CA LEU A 94 4.00 5.59 3.11
C LEU A 94 3.73 6.42 4.37
N GLU A 95 2.71 7.28 4.37
CA GLU A 95 2.28 8.02 5.56
C GLU A 95 1.87 7.06 6.69
N ALA A 96 1.10 6.01 6.37
CA ALA A 96 0.68 5.01 7.35
C ALA A 96 1.87 4.20 7.90
N VAL A 97 2.83 3.80 7.05
CA VAL A 97 4.05 3.09 7.46
C VAL A 97 4.92 3.97 8.35
N LEU A 98 5.12 5.24 7.98
CA LEU A 98 5.91 6.19 8.75
C LEU A 98 5.26 6.50 10.12
N ALA A 99 3.94 6.61 10.16
CA ALA A 99 3.16 6.79 11.39
C ALA A 99 3.26 5.57 12.31
N LEU A 100 3.18 4.35 11.76
CA LEU A 100 3.38 3.11 12.51
C LEU A 100 4.78 3.05 13.11
N CYS A 101 5.80 3.40 12.33
CA CYS A 101 7.19 3.48 12.78
C CYS A 101 7.35 4.48 13.95
N LEU A 102 6.73 5.67 13.85
CA LEU A 102 6.74 6.66 14.92
C LEU A 102 6.07 6.13 16.19
N ARG A 103 4.93 5.45 16.05
CA ARG A 103 4.17 4.90 17.18
C ARG A 103 4.98 3.84 17.93
N ILE A 104 5.68 2.96 17.21
CA ILE A 104 6.60 1.97 17.79
C ILE A 104 7.75 2.66 18.54
N ALA A 105 8.33 3.71 17.96
CA ALA A 105 9.39 4.49 18.60
C ALA A 105 8.92 5.17 19.90
N LEU A 106 7.69 5.68 19.94
CA LEU A 106 7.10 6.29 21.14
C LEU A 106 6.80 5.25 22.23
N THR A 107 6.31 4.06 21.88
CA THR A 107 6.10 2.98 22.87
C THR A 107 7.41 2.46 23.47
N ARG A 108 8.56 2.63 22.80
CA ARG A 108 9.87 2.28 23.36
C ARG A 108 10.31 3.24 24.49
N PHE A 109 9.70 4.40 24.65
CA PHE A 109 10.01 5.32 25.75
C PHE A 109 9.40 4.89 27.09
N THR A 110 8.51 3.90 27.10
CA THR A 110 7.76 3.46 28.30
C THR A 110 8.05 2.02 28.75
N VAL A 111 8.94 1.27 28.08
CA VAL A 111 9.18 -0.17 28.36
C VAL A 111 10.63 -0.41 28.85
N PRO A 112 10.84 -1.19 29.95
CA PRO A 112 12.17 -1.39 30.54
C PRO A 112 13.14 -2.21 29.67
N PRO A 113 14.47 -2.03 29.86
CA PRO A 113 15.51 -2.38 28.88
C PRO A 113 15.84 -3.88 28.69
N TYR A 114 15.18 -4.82 29.36
CA TYR A 114 15.60 -6.24 29.38
C TYR A 114 14.85 -7.16 28.40
N ARG A 115 13.92 -6.64 27.58
CA ARG A 115 13.16 -7.46 26.60
C ARG A 115 13.65 -7.40 25.16
N LEU A 116 14.80 -6.78 24.92
CA LEU A 116 15.15 -6.19 23.63
C LEU A 116 15.73 -7.15 22.57
N LEU A 117 16.07 -8.41 22.84
CA LEU A 117 16.81 -9.22 21.85
C LEU A 117 15.92 -10.06 20.92
N GLN A 118 14.79 -10.58 21.41
CA GLN A 118 13.85 -11.34 20.58
C GLN A 118 12.96 -10.39 19.76
N ASP A 119 12.61 -9.25 20.34
CA ASP A 119 11.71 -8.29 19.72
C ASP A 119 12.35 -7.64 18.48
N ILE A 120 13.67 -7.48 18.36
CA ILE A 120 14.29 -6.67 17.27
C ILE A 120 14.21 -7.30 15.87
N LEU A 121 14.18 -8.63 15.74
CA LEU A 121 13.92 -9.30 14.46
C LEU A 121 12.41 -9.41 14.17
N ASP A 122 11.59 -9.34 15.22
CA ASP A 122 10.12 -9.27 15.19
C ASP A 122 9.57 -7.80 15.14
N ASP A 123 10.44 -6.78 15.24
CA ASP A 123 10.13 -5.36 15.56
C ASP A 123 9.91 -4.46 14.34
N TRP A 124 10.34 -4.92 13.17
CA TRP A 124 9.79 -4.39 11.93
C TRP A 124 8.41 -5.01 11.79
N PRO A 125 7.35 -4.29 11.35
CA PRO A 125 6.05 -4.94 11.22
C PRO A 125 6.28 -6.22 10.40
N PRO A 126 5.94 -7.43 10.89
CA PRO A 126 6.15 -8.68 10.14
C PRO A 126 5.44 -8.64 8.76
N ARG A 127 4.52 -7.68 8.64
CA ARG A 127 3.73 -7.27 7.48
C ARG A 127 4.49 -6.38 6.50
N LEU A 128 5.56 -5.69 6.90
CA LEU A 128 6.20 -4.69 6.05
C LEU A 128 6.96 -5.31 4.88
N SER A 129 7.57 -6.47 5.05
CA SER A 129 8.16 -7.22 3.93
C SER A 129 7.12 -7.47 2.84
N ARG A 130 5.91 -7.91 3.23
CA ARG A 130 4.78 -8.11 2.32
C ARG A 130 4.24 -6.80 1.76
N ILE A 131 4.12 -5.75 2.57
CA ILE A 131 3.68 -4.43 2.12
C ILE A 131 4.62 -3.86 1.07
N LEU A 132 5.94 -3.92 1.30
CA LEU A 132 6.95 -3.46 0.36
C LEU A 132 7.00 -4.33 -0.90
N PHE A 133 6.82 -5.65 -0.75
CA PHE A 133 6.69 -6.56 -1.89
C PHE A 133 5.49 -6.19 -2.77
N ASN A 134 4.32 -5.98 -2.16
CA ASN A 134 3.11 -5.58 -2.87
C ASN A 134 3.22 -4.16 -3.45
N LEU A 135 3.92 -3.24 -2.77
CA LEU A 135 4.22 -1.91 -3.30
C LEU A 135 5.13 -2.01 -4.53
N ALA A 136 6.17 -2.83 -4.49
CA ALA A 136 7.05 -3.08 -5.63
C ALA A 136 6.30 -3.75 -6.80
N ALA A 137 5.34 -4.62 -6.51
CA ALA A 137 4.47 -5.21 -7.52
C ALA A 137 3.46 -4.20 -8.10
N TYR A 138 3.05 -3.19 -7.33
CA TYR A 138 2.14 -2.13 -7.76
C TYR A 138 2.81 -1.03 -8.57
N ALA A 139 4.04 -0.65 -8.21
CA ALA A 139 4.78 0.47 -8.80
C ALA A 139 4.85 0.47 -10.35
N PRO A 140 5.05 -0.67 -11.06
CA PRO A 140 5.10 -0.69 -12.52
C PRO A 140 3.81 -0.26 -13.21
N PHE A 141 2.68 -0.30 -12.50
CA PHE A 141 1.37 0.07 -13.05
C PHE A 141 1.01 1.53 -12.79
N VAL A 142 1.82 2.26 -12.02
CA VAL A 142 1.57 3.66 -11.68
C VAL A 142 2.25 4.56 -12.71
N PRO A 143 1.53 5.55 -13.28
CA PRO A 143 2.10 6.42 -14.30
C PRO A 143 3.21 7.31 -13.71
N PRO A 144 4.45 7.25 -14.25
CA PRO A 144 5.56 8.06 -13.76
C PRO A 144 5.43 9.53 -14.18
N ASP A 145 4.81 9.79 -15.32
CA ASP A 145 4.72 11.13 -15.93
C ASP A 145 3.45 11.90 -15.53
N ALA A 146 2.67 11.38 -14.58
CA ALA A 146 1.43 11.98 -14.11
C ALA A 146 1.45 12.24 -12.60
N TYR A 147 0.61 13.17 -12.12
CA TYR A 147 0.43 13.48 -10.69
C TYR A 147 1.71 13.96 -9.97
N PHE A 148 2.42 14.92 -10.57
CA PHE A 148 3.71 15.45 -10.09
C PHE A 148 3.71 15.89 -8.62
N SER A 149 2.63 16.52 -8.14
CA SER A 149 2.49 16.94 -6.73
C SER A 149 2.51 15.75 -5.77
N HIS A 150 1.80 14.67 -6.10
CA HIS A 150 1.79 13.44 -5.30
C HIS A 150 3.15 12.72 -5.34
N TRP A 151 3.81 12.68 -6.50
CA TRP A 151 5.16 12.11 -6.59
C TRP A 151 6.17 12.88 -5.73
N SER A 152 6.10 14.21 -5.72
CA SER A 152 6.93 15.04 -4.84
C SER A 152 6.74 14.68 -3.36
N SER A 153 5.48 14.49 -2.93
CA SER A 153 5.16 14.02 -1.57
C SER A 153 5.70 12.62 -1.29
N VAL A 154 5.52 11.69 -2.23
CA VAL A 154 6.05 10.31 -2.13
C VAL A 154 7.57 10.31 -1.95
N ILE A 155 8.30 11.14 -2.70
CA ILE A 155 9.77 11.24 -2.58
C ILE A 155 10.17 11.74 -1.19
N SER A 156 9.50 12.77 -0.66
CA SER A 156 9.75 13.30 0.69
C SER A 156 9.49 12.25 1.78
N LEU A 157 8.40 11.48 1.64
CA LEU A 157 8.07 10.39 2.55
C LEU A 157 9.07 9.24 2.47
N LEU A 158 9.55 8.90 1.28
CA LEU A 158 10.61 7.90 1.08
C LEU A 158 11.93 8.34 1.71
N ASP A 159 12.36 9.59 1.52
CA ASP A 159 13.57 10.13 2.18
C ASP A 159 13.44 10.02 3.71
N SER A 160 12.29 10.44 4.27
CA SER A 160 12.00 10.31 5.70
C SER A 160 12.02 8.86 6.17
N PHE A 161 11.45 7.95 5.39
CA PHE A 161 11.43 6.52 5.68
C PHE A 161 12.85 5.94 5.68
N PHE A 162 13.66 6.20 4.65
CA PHE A 162 15.01 5.68 4.53
C PHE A 162 15.95 6.23 5.60
N ARG A 163 15.86 7.52 5.96
CA ARG A 163 16.65 8.09 7.07
C ARG A 163 16.39 7.38 8.39
N ARG A 164 15.12 7.08 8.68
CA ARG A 164 14.74 6.34 9.90
C ARG A 164 15.22 4.89 9.83
N LEU A 165 15.04 4.24 8.69
CA LEU A 165 15.52 2.86 8.48
C LEU A 165 17.03 2.79 8.70
N PHE A 166 17.80 3.69 8.10
CA PHE A 166 19.26 3.75 8.24
C PHE A 166 19.70 4.03 9.67
N SER A 167 19.05 4.97 10.37
CA SER A 167 19.32 5.26 11.78
C SER A 167 19.13 4.03 12.68
N GLN A 168 18.07 3.24 12.46
CA GLN A 168 17.82 2.01 13.23
C GLN A 168 18.87 0.93 12.95
N VAL A 169 19.27 0.77 11.68
CA VAL A 169 20.32 -0.19 11.28
C VAL A 169 21.67 0.14 11.92
N ILE A 170 22.05 1.43 11.93
CA ILE A 170 23.28 1.89 12.58
C ILE A 170 23.26 1.58 14.08
N VAL A 171 22.17 1.91 14.78
CA VAL A 171 22.05 1.66 16.23
C VAL A 171 22.21 0.18 16.54
N HIS A 172 21.67 -0.71 15.71
CA HIS A 172 21.84 -2.15 15.86
C HIS A 172 23.30 -2.60 15.67
N PHE A 173 23.96 -2.10 14.62
CA PHE A 173 25.37 -2.42 14.33
C PHE A 173 26.29 -2.03 15.50
N PHE A 174 26.12 -0.83 16.05
CA PHE A 174 26.89 -0.39 17.22
C PHE A 174 26.57 -1.19 18.49
N ARG A 175 25.31 -1.56 18.74
CA ARG A 175 24.95 -2.42 19.88
C ARG A 175 25.58 -3.81 19.78
N SER A 176 25.64 -4.38 18.58
CA SER A 176 26.27 -5.69 18.35
C SER A 176 27.79 -5.65 18.55
N LEU A 177 28.43 -4.51 18.30
CA LEU A 177 29.88 -4.33 18.51
C LEU A 177 30.25 -4.12 19.98
N ILE A 178 29.38 -3.50 20.78
CA ILE A 178 29.61 -3.22 22.21
C ILE A 178 29.33 -4.46 23.09
N SER A 179 28.60 -5.46 22.58
CA SER A 179 28.29 -6.70 23.29
C SER A 179 29.38 -7.79 23.18
N ILE A 180 30.56 -7.45 22.67
CA ILE A 180 31.77 -8.29 22.56
C ILE A 180 32.83 -7.67 23.48
#